data_AF-A0A6M1SH97-F1
#
_entry.id   AF-A0A6M1SH97-F1
#
_cell.length_a   1.000
_cell.length_b   1.000
_cell.length_c   1.000
_cell.angle_alpha   90.00
_cell.angle_beta   90.00
_cell.angle_gamma   90.00
#
_symmetry.space_group_name_H-M   'P 1'
#
loop_
_entity.id
_entity.type
_entity.pdbx_description
1 polymer ?
#
loop_
_entity_poly.entity_id
_entity_poly.type
_entity_poly.pdbx_seq_one_letter_code
_entity_poly.pdbx_strand_id
1 'polypeptide(L)'
;CQPAPDYLPDPESCLLTGIVPQTCLAQGVPEHRFAEAIERELAEPNTVGVGYNTIRFDDEVTRHLFWRNLIDPYAREWQNGCGRWDLIDLVRTTWA
;
A
#
# COMPACT_ATOMS: atom_id res chain seq x y z
N CYS A 1 -6.28 -6.49 5.55
CA CYS A 1 -6.25 -5.70 6.81
C CYS A 1 -7.64 -5.73 7.44
N GLN A 2 -7.76 -5.98 8.74
CA GLN A 2 -9.04 -5.86 9.45
C GLN A 2 -9.41 -4.38 9.59
N PRO A 3 -10.60 -3.94 9.13
CA PRO A 3 -11.04 -2.57 9.34
C PRO A 3 -11.27 -2.30 10.82
N ALA A 4 -10.87 -1.12 11.29
CA ALA A 4 -11.17 -0.67 12.63
C ALA A 4 -12.68 -0.38 12.78
N PRO A 5 -13.27 -0.54 13.98
CA PRO A 5 -14.71 -0.42 14.19
C PRO A 5 -15.26 1.00 14.06
N ASP A 6 -14.39 1.99 13.87
CA ASP A 6 -14.69 3.42 13.71
C ASP A 6 -14.81 3.87 12.24
N TYR A 7 -14.67 2.96 11.29
CA TYR A 7 -14.72 3.25 9.86
C TYR A 7 -15.73 2.40 9.10
N LEU A 8 -16.47 3.03 8.19
CA LEU A 8 -17.33 2.36 7.22
C LEU A 8 -16.71 2.49 5.81
N PRO A 9 -16.52 1.38 5.08
CA PRO A 9 -15.95 1.43 3.75
C PRO A 9 -16.89 2.08 2.74
N ASP A 10 -16.31 2.72 1.74
CA ASP A 10 -17.04 3.21 0.57
C ASP A 10 -17.73 2.03 -0.15
N PRO A 11 -19.07 2.06 -0.34
CA PRO A 11 -19.81 0.94 -0.93
C PRO A 11 -19.37 0.60 -2.36
N GLU A 12 -19.01 1.60 -3.17
CA GLU A 12 -18.59 1.39 -4.56
C GLU A 12 -17.25 0.66 -4.62
N SER A 13 -16.31 1.01 -3.73
CA SER A 13 -15.04 0.30 -3.58
C SER A 13 -15.23 -1.18 -3.22
N CYS A 14 -16.18 -1.50 -2.34
CA CYS A 14 -16.53 -2.89 -2.04
C CYS A 14 -17.13 -3.63 -3.24
N LEU A 15 -17.95 -2.95 -4.05
CA LEU A 15 -18.52 -3.52 -5.27
C LEU A 15 -17.44 -3.80 -6.32
N LEU A 16 -16.53 -2.84 -6.55
CA LEU A 16 -15.45 -2.95 -7.53
C LEU A 16 -14.44 -4.05 -7.15
N THR A 17 -14.08 -4.15 -5.88
CA THR A 17 -13.09 -5.13 -5.41
C THR A 17 -13.69 -6.50 -5.13
N GLY A 18 -15.00 -6.58 -4.87
CA GLY A 18 -15.66 -7.78 -4.35
C GLY A 18 -15.26 -8.12 -2.91
N ILE A 19 -14.52 -7.24 -2.22
CA ILE A 19 -14.03 -7.46 -0.86
C ILE A 19 -14.91 -6.68 0.12
N VAL A 20 -15.73 -7.41 0.87
CA VAL A 20 -16.61 -6.83 1.91
C VAL A 20 -15.88 -6.76 3.27
N PRO A 21 -16.23 -5.81 4.15
CA PRO A 21 -15.58 -5.65 5.45
C PRO A 21 -15.65 -6.93 6.31
N GLN A 22 -16.70 -7.74 6.16
CA GLN A 22 -16.84 -9.04 6.84
C GLN A 22 -15.72 -10.02 6.45
N THR A 23 -15.33 -10.04 5.17
CA THR A 23 -14.21 -10.87 4.68
C THR A 23 -12.90 -10.37 5.28
N CYS A 24 -12.68 -9.05 5.27
CA CYS A 24 -11.49 -8.45 5.88
C CYS A 24 -11.40 -8.71 7.39
N LEU A 25 -12.52 -8.71 8.11
CA LEU A 25 -12.58 -9.04 9.53
C LEU A 25 -12.25 -10.51 9.80
N ALA A 26 -12.81 -11.43 9.00
CA ALA A 26 -12.63 -12.86 9.18
C ALA A 26 -11.25 -13.38 8.77
N GLN A 27 -10.63 -12.79 7.74
CA GLN A 27 -9.41 -13.31 7.11
C GLN A 27 -8.19 -12.38 7.28
N GLY A 28 -8.41 -11.12 7.64
CA GLY A 28 -7.34 -10.14 7.77
C GLY A 28 -6.59 -10.23 9.10
N VAL A 29 -5.47 -9.51 9.15
CA VAL A 29 -4.76 -9.19 10.39
C VAL A 29 -5.00 -7.74 10.80
N PRO A 30 -4.80 -7.38 12.09
CA PRO A 30 -4.85 -5.99 12.55
C PRO A 30 -3.89 -5.07 11.78
N GLU A 31 -4.22 -3.78 11.68
CA GLU A 31 -3.48 -2.83 10.83
C GLU A 31 -1.98 -2.77 11.12
N HIS A 32 -1.56 -2.76 12.38
CA HIS A 32 -0.14 -2.75 12.75
C HIS A 32 0.64 -3.96 12.21
N ARG A 33 0.06 -5.17 12.26
CA ARG A 33 0.69 -6.38 11.69
C ARG A 33 0.73 -6.33 10.17
N PHE A 34 -0.31 -5.75 9.57
CA PHE A 34 -0.36 -5.57 8.13
C PHE A 34 0.72 -4.57 7.67
N ALA A 35 0.90 -3.47 8.40
CA ALA A 35 1.94 -2.47 8.16
C ALA A 35 3.35 -3.05 8.32
N GLU A 36 3.60 -3.81 9.41
CA GLU A 36 4.87 -4.52 9.62
C GLU A 36 5.19 -5.49 8.48
N ALA A 37 4.19 -6.24 8.00
CA ALA A 37 4.40 -7.16 6.88
C ALA A 37 4.77 -6.42 5.59
N ILE A 38 4.11 -5.30 5.29
CA ILE A 38 4.42 -4.49 4.10
C ILE A 38 5.79 -3.83 4.22
N GLU A 39 6.12 -3.26 5.38
CA GLU A 39 7.43 -2.63 5.62
C GLU A 39 8.55 -3.63 5.41
N ARG A 40 8.43 -4.84 5.97
CA ARG A 40 9.43 -5.89 5.81
C ARG A 40 9.72 -6.18 4.34
N GLU A 41 8.69 -6.38 3.51
CA GLU A 41 8.90 -6.72 2.10
C GLU A 41 9.41 -5.53 1.27
N LEU A 42 8.95 -4.30 1.55
CA LEU A 42 9.31 -3.12 0.77
C LEU A 42 10.64 -2.48 1.20
N ALA A 43 11.09 -2.71 2.44
CA ALA A 43 12.32 -2.14 2.99
C ALA A 43 13.53 -3.08 2.86
N GLU A 44 13.36 -4.28 2.28
CA GLU A 44 14.48 -5.18 1.96
C GLU A 44 15.55 -4.42 1.14
N PRO A 45 16.84 -4.48 1.52
CA PRO A 45 17.89 -3.72 0.85
C PRO A 45 17.94 -3.94 -0.67
N ASN A 46 18.15 -2.86 -1.42
CA ASN A 46 18.19 -2.83 -2.88
C ASN A 46 16.85 -3.21 -3.57
N THR A 47 15.73 -2.98 -2.91
CA THR A 47 14.39 -3.23 -3.48
C THR A 47 13.85 -2.01 -4.21
N VAL A 48 13.34 -2.21 -5.42
CA VAL A 48 12.59 -1.18 -6.16
C VAL A 48 11.10 -1.52 -6.07
N GLY A 49 10.37 -0.75 -5.27
CA GLY A 49 8.91 -0.85 -5.21
C GLY A 49 8.30 -0.33 -6.50
N VAL A 50 7.61 -1.21 -7.25
CA VAL A 50 7.00 -0.87 -8.54
C VAL A 50 5.54 -1.33 -8.60
N GLY A 51 4.71 -0.57 -9.28
CA GLY A 51 3.30 -0.87 -9.51
C GLY A 51 2.75 -0.11 -10.72
N TYR A 52 1.43 0.02 -10.79
CA TYR A 52 0.74 0.72 -11.88
C TYR A 52 -0.13 1.85 -11.31
N ASN A 53 0.24 3.10 -11.60
CA ASN A 53 -0.28 4.29 -10.92
C ASN A 53 0.02 4.34 -9.41
N THR A 54 1.02 3.56 -8.97
CA THR A 54 1.38 3.38 -7.55
C THR A 54 1.83 4.69 -6.91
N ILE A 55 2.60 5.51 -7.62
CA ILE A 55 3.15 6.77 -7.06
C ILE A 55 2.04 7.73 -6.65
N ARG A 56 0.89 7.67 -7.35
CA ARG A 56 -0.24 8.58 -7.15
C ARG A 56 -1.36 7.95 -6.30
N PHE A 57 -1.25 6.68 -5.92
CA PHE A 57 -2.29 5.98 -5.16
C PHE A 57 -1.70 5.06 -4.08
N ASP A 58 -1.17 3.89 -4.44
CA ASP A 58 -0.73 2.87 -3.47
C ASP A 58 0.40 3.36 -2.55
N ASP A 59 1.32 4.18 -3.06
CA ASP A 59 2.37 4.80 -2.25
C ASP A 59 1.79 5.76 -1.21
N GLU A 60 0.74 6.52 -1.55
CA GLU A 60 0.05 7.39 -0.60
C GLU A 60 -0.69 6.59 0.47
N VAL A 61 -1.35 5.48 0.08
CA VAL A 61 -1.96 4.55 1.03
C VAL A 61 -0.90 3.99 1.98
N THR A 62 0.25 3.59 1.46
CA THR A 62 1.37 3.04 2.24
C THR A 62 1.96 4.08 3.21
N ARG A 63 2.14 5.32 2.76
CA ARG A 63 2.64 6.43 3.61
C ARG A 63 1.70 6.71 4.78
N HIS A 64 0.39 6.79 4.53
CA HIS A 64 -0.59 7.01 5.59
C HIS A 64 -0.73 5.79 6.51
N LEU A 65 -0.62 4.58 5.96
CA LEU A 65 -0.60 3.34 6.74
C LEU A 65 0.57 3.32 7.72
N PHE A 66 1.79 3.62 7.25
CA PHE A 66 2.99 3.67 8.08
C PHE A 66 2.92 4.78 9.12
N TRP A 67 2.46 5.97 8.73
CA TRP A 67 2.28 7.09 9.65
C TRP A 67 1.32 6.74 10.81
N ARG A 68 0.17 6.11 10.52
CA ARG A 68 -0.79 5.67 11.56
C ARG A 68 -0.22 4.60 12.49
N ASN A 69 0.74 3.80 12.02
CA ASN A 69 1.33 2.69 12.74
C ASN A 69 2.75 2.99 13.25
N LEU A 70 3.14 4.27 13.31
CA LEU A 70 4.42 4.74 13.88
C LEU A 70 5.67 4.18 13.17
N ILE A 71 5.55 3.89 11.88
CA ILE A 71 6.64 3.48 10.99
C ILE A 71 7.03 4.71 10.13
N ASP A 72 8.33 4.88 9.82
CA ASP A 72 8.77 5.98 8.95
C ASP A 72 8.12 5.86 7.56
N PRO A 73 7.29 6.84 7.13
CA PRO A 73 6.54 6.74 5.88
C PRO A 73 7.39 6.74 4.61
N TYR A 74 8.62 7.25 4.68
CA TYR A 74 9.47 7.54 3.52
C TYR A 74 10.77 6.73 3.49
N ALA A 75 11.21 6.17 4.62
CA ALA A 75 12.49 5.45 4.73
C ALA A 75 12.68 4.38 3.63
N ARG A 76 11.68 3.53 3.40
CA ARG A 76 11.71 2.47 2.36
C ARG A 76 11.87 2.99 0.93
N GLU A 77 11.66 4.29 0.69
CA GLU A 77 11.70 4.88 -0.65
C GLU A 77 13.12 5.27 -1.09
N TRP A 78 14.08 5.29 -0.17
CA TRP A 78 15.45 5.76 -0.45
C TRP A 78 16.56 5.11 0.40
N GLN A 79 16.24 4.59 1.60
CA GLN A 79 17.26 3.97 2.46
C GLN A 79 17.72 2.63 1.89
N ASN A 80 18.91 2.17 2.28
CA ASN A 80 19.43 0.84 1.97
C ASN A 80 19.46 0.48 0.47
N GLY A 81 19.59 1.48 -0.40
CA GLY A 81 19.58 1.29 -1.86
C GLY A 81 18.18 1.00 -2.42
N CYS A 82 17.12 1.19 -1.64
CA CYS A 82 15.76 1.05 -2.10
C CYS A 82 15.34 2.23 -3.00
N GLY A 83 14.34 1.98 -3.82
CA GLY A 83 13.80 2.97 -4.74
C GLY A 83 12.34 2.71 -5.10
N ARG A 84 11.80 3.55 -5.98
CA ARG A 84 10.40 3.44 -6.44
C ARG A 84 10.28 3.67 -7.92
N TRP A 85 9.28 3.03 -8.52
CA TRP A 85 8.96 3.22 -9.94
C TRP A 85 7.47 3.02 -10.23
N ASP A 86 7.02 3.49 -11.39
CA ASP A 86 5.62 3.40 -11.82
C ASP A 86 5.54 3.12 -13.32
N LEU A 87 4.79 2.07 -13.67
CA LEU A 87 4.64 1.63 -15.05
C LEU A 87 3.64 2.47 -15.85
N ILE A 88 2.75 3.25 -15.21
CA ILE A 88 1.72 3.99 -15.97
C ILE A 88 2.35 5.02 -16.91
N ASP A 89 3.36 5.75 -16.44
CA ASP A 89 4.02 6.77 -17.24
C ASP A 89 4.96 6.14 -18.27
N LEU A 90 5.56 4.97 -17.98
CA LEU A 90 6.29 4.18 -18.97
C LEU A 90 5.39 3.79 -20.15
N VAL A 91 4.22 3.21 -19.87
CA VAL A 91 3.28 2.80 -20.92
C VAL A 91 2.82 3.99 -21.75
N ARG A 92 2.51 5.13 -21.11
CA ARG A 92 2.16 6.38 -21.81
C ARG A 92 3.28 6.84 -22.74
N THR A 93 4.53 6.81 -22.29
CA THR A 93 5.68 7.19 -23.12
C THR A 93 5.95 6.21 -24.25
N THR A 94 5.75 4.90 -24.06
CA THR A 94 5.94 3.91 -25.14
C THR A 94 4.89 4.00 -26.24
N TRP A 95 3.71 4.53 -25.93
CA TRP A 95 2.62 4.69 -26.88
C TRP A 95 2.72 5.99 -27.69
N ALA A 96 3.24 7.06 -27.07
CA ALA A 96 3.37 8.40 -27.67
C ALA A 96 4.54 8.50 -28.66
#